data_AF-A0A0Q9PX76-F1
#
_entry.id   AF-A0A0Q9PX76-F1
#
_cell.length_a   1.000
_cell.length_b   1.000
_cell.length_c   1.000
_cell.angle_alpha   90.00
_cell.angle_beta   90.00
_cell.angle_gamma   90.00
#
_symmetry.space_group_name_H-M   'P 1'
#
loop_
_entity.id
_entity.type
_entity.pdbx_description
1 polymer ?
#
loop_
_entity_poly.entity_id
_entity_poly.type
_entity_poly.pdbx_seq_one_letter_code
_entity_poly.pdbx_strand_id
1 'polypeptide(L)'
;MQFKTRIRHVIALVFVMMLFNLSSTVQANAAPPPHKEFIPPKIPPVITLLEQTPLYSTTDDSRKPFAALTPQDVTTVDAEQAWYTKQRGEKVWIKINTTWAGDLWMHLDYDRIGIVKPLDTNIALLWDSYLYTQPSLSTRTDAVLAPQTVHANAVFESPASYLTNSYRIETSWLGEMWVVSQPQMLLDMEIVNQEMDLPTETLYMEDYDTSNRLQRPSEVKLIPPQKVFALEKTQNGVYHVRSQDGDTFWIQPDFAEPVGSEPINERLTLLKDVRLYLFPTMPFPTFGVLSAQTVDAFERWTDPQGERWYHIHTWAGDMWVQPDKPLVQRHERTYNEALLNRFFAT
;
A
#
# COMPACT_ATOMS: atom_id res chain seq x y z
N MET A 1 -39.68 61.14 -70.48
CA MET A 1 -40.75 60.90 -69.49
C MET A 1 -40.15 59.98 -68.43
N GLN A 2 -40.00 60.50 -67.20
CA GLN A 2 -39.65 59.89 -65.88
C GLN A 2 -39.18 58.41 -65.80
N PHE A 3 -38.22 57.97 -64.97
CA PHE A 3 -37.55 58.49 -63.76
C PHE A 3 -36.36 57.58 -63.36
N LYS A 4 -35.44 58.14 -62.55
CA LYS A 4 -34.59 57.51 -61.49
C LYS A 4 -33.31 56.76 -61.87
N THR A 5 -32.19 56.78 -61.10
CA THR A 5 -31.54 57.68 -60.11
C THR A 5 -30.13 57.13 -59.80
N ARG A 6 -29.21 57.99 -59.32
CA ARG A 6 -28.00 57.78 -58.46
C ARG A 6 -26.68 57.51 -59.21
N ILE A 7 -25.72 58.45 -59.35
CA ILE A 7 -24.91 59.28 -58.40
C ILE A 7 -24.14 58.38 -57.42
N ARG A 8 -22.82 58.12 -57.48
CA ARG A 8 -21.53 58.84 -57.74
C ARG A 8 -20.84 59.47 -56.51
N HIS A 9 -19.63 58.96 -56.23
CA HIS A 9 -18.38 59.60 -55.72
C HIS A 9 -18.24 59.70 -54.19
N VAL A 10 -17.20 59.21 -53.47
CA VAL A 10 -15.72 59.08 -53.55
C VAL A 10 -15.05 59.98 -52.48
N ILE A 11 -14.52 59.31 -51.44
CA ILE A 11 -13.33 59.58 -50.57
C ILE A 11 -13.24 60.91 -49.81
N ALA A 12 -13.29 60.85 -48.46
CA ALA A 12 -12.33 61.50 -47.55
C ALA A 12 -12.53 61.08 -46.05
N LEU A 13 -11.50 60.45 -45.49
CA LEU A 13 -10.90 60.65 -44.15
C LEU A 13 -11.80 60.77 -42.89
N VAL A 14 -11.94 59.70 -42.10
CA VAL A 14 -12.11 59.78 -40.62
C VAL A 14 -11.39 58.60 -39.95
N PHE A 15 -10.32 58.96 -39.24
CA PHE A 15 -9.71 58.24 -38.12
C PHE A 15 -10.77 58.11 -37.01
N VAL A 16 -10.99 56.91 -36.44
CA VAL A 16 -11.42 56.63 -35.04
C VAL A 16 -12.01 55.20 -34.94
N MET A 17 -11.47 54.42 -33.99
CA MET A 17 -12.03 53.19 -33.38
C MET A 17 -12.27 51.96 -34.27
N MET A 18 -11.19 51.21 -34.54
CA MET A 18 -11.24 49.75 -34.43
C MET A 18 -10.05 49.28 -33.59
N LEU A 19 -10.31 49.14 -32.29
CA LEU A 19 -9.50 48.37 -31.35
C LEU A 19 -9.53 46.90 -31.81
N PHE A 20 -8.59 46.52 -32.67
CA PHE A 20 -8.23 45.13 -32.84
C PHE A 20 -7.45 44.71 -31.58
N ASN A 21 -8.14 43.94 -30.73
CA ASN A 21 -7.54 43.15 -29.67
C ASN A 21 -6.54 42.15 -30.29
N LEU A 22 -5.27 42.55 -30.39
CA LEU A 22 -4.18 41.59 -30.40
C LEU A 22 -3.84 41.27 -28.94
N SER A 23 -4.57 40.32 -28.36
CA SER A 23 -4.10 39.60 -27.19
C SER A 23 -2.85 38.83 -27.60
N SER A 24 -1.69 39.42 -27.37
CA SER A 24 -0.43 38.69 -27.34
C SER A 24 -0.51 37.75 -26.15
N THR A 25 -0.94 36.51 -26.39
CA THR A 25 -0.64 35.41 -25.46
C THR A 25 0.87 35.25 -25.48
N VAL A 26 1.55 35.89 -24.52
CA VAL A 26 2.90 35.50 -24.14
C VAL A 26 2.77 34.08 -23.63
N GLN A 27 3.01 33.10 -24.49
CA GLN A 27 3.34 31.76 -24.05
C GLN A 27 4.63 31.90 -23.25
N ALA A 28 4.49 31.96 -21.93
CA ALA A 28 5.60 31.67 -21.05
C ALA A 28 6.04 30.24 -21.40
N ASN A 29 7.15 30.13 -22.14
CA ASN A 29 7.87 28.88 -22.23
C ASN A 29 8.34 28.56 -20.81
N ALA A 30 7.52 27.82 -20.07
CA ALA A 30 7.98 27.14 -18.89
C ALA A 30 9.17 26.30 -19.33
N ALA A 31 10.32 26.50 -18.68
CA ALA A 31 11.45 25.61 -18.87
C ALA A 31 10.95 24.17 -18.63
N PRO A 32 11.31 23.19 -19.47
CA PRO A 32 10.96 21.81 -19.20
C PRO A 32 11.39 21.47 -17.78
N PRO A 33 10.55 20.77 -16.99
CA PRO A 33 10.91 20.43 -15.62
C PRO A 33 12.28 19.75 -15.63
N PRO A 34 13.16 20.04 -14.65
CA PRO A 34 14.50 19.46 -14.62
C PRO A 34 14.34 17.94 -14.71
N HIS A 35 14.83 17.35 -15.80
CA HIS A 35 14.91 15.91 -15.93
C HIS A 35 15.81 15.45 -14.77
N LYS A 36 15.23 14.78 -13.77
CA LYS A 36 16.02 14.00 -12.82
C LYS A 36 16.82 13.04 -13.67
N GLU A 37 18.14 13.23 -13.71
CA GLU A 37 19.05 12.32 -14.39
C GLU A 37 18.80 10.92 -13.84
N PHE A 38 18.40 10.00 -14.73
CA PHE A 38 18.15 8.63 -14.33
C PHE A 38 19.50 8.00 -13.98
N ILE A 39 19.67 7.64 -12.71
CA ILE A 39 20.84 6.91 -12.23
C ILE A 39 20.49 5.42 -12.30
N PRO A 40 21.14 4.64 -13.17
CA PRO A 40 20.92 3.20 -13.25
C PRO A 40 21.13 2.50 -11.90
N PRO A 41 20.32 1.48 -11.57
CA PRO A 41 20.58 0.68 -10.38
C PRO A 41 21.93 -0.05 -10.52
N LYS A 42 22.67 -0.12 -9.42
CA LYS A 42 23.88 -0.93 -9.33
C LYS A 42 23.48 -2.39 -9.12
N ILE A 43 24.23 -3.31 -9.72
CA ILE A 43 24.09 -4.74 -9.44
C ILE A 43 24.34 -4.99 -7.93
N PRO A 44 23.57 -5.87 -7.27
CA PRO A 44 23.80 -6.19 -5.86
C PRO A 44 25.21 -6.76 -5.68
N PRO A 45 25.99 -6.30 -4.70
CA PRO A 45 27.39 -6.71 -4.53
C PRO A 45 27.57 -8.20 -4.27
N VAL A 46 26.52 -8.84 -3.76
CA VAL A 46 26.43 -10.29 -3.56
C VAL A 46 25.09 -10.75 -4.11
N ILE A 47 25.10 -11.88 -4.80
CA ILE A 47 23.89 -12.58 -5.22
C ILE A 47 23.96 -14.05 -4.82
N THR A 48 22.80 -14.68 -4.64
CA THR A 48 22.70 -16.10 -4.30
C THR A 48 22.43 -16.91 -5.56
N LEU A 49 23.30 -17.87 -5.87
CA LEU A 49 23.06 -18.88 -6.90
C LEU A 49 22.14 -19.96 -6.34
N LEU A 50 21.02 -20.20 -7.02
CA LEU A 50 19.96 -21.11 -6.56
C LEU A 50 20.09 -22.54 -7.12
N GLU A 51 20.92 -22.70 -8.14
CA GLU A 51 21.18 -23.97 -8.81
C GLU A 51 22.63 -24.04 -9.28
N GLN A 52 23.00 -25.14 -9.94
CA GLN A 52 24.33 -25.25 -10.53
C GLN A 52 24.45 -24.28 -11.72
N THR A 53 25.31 -23.28 -11.60
CA THR A 53 25.46 -22.18 -12.56
C THR A 53 26.76 -22.32 -13.35
N PRO A 54 26.71 -22.45 -14.69
CA PRO A 54 27.90 -22.45 -15.53
C PRO A 54 28.62 -21.09 -15.56
N LEU A 55 29.95 -21.14 -15.57
CA LEU A 55 30.83 -19.97 -15.66
C LEU A 55 31.58 -19.94 -17.00
N TYR A 56 31.73 -18.75 -17.55
CA TYR A 56 32.31 -18.51 -18.87
C TYR A 56 33.41 -17.45 -18.79
N SER A 57 34.44 -17.58 -19.63
CA SER A 57 35.50 -16.56 -19.73
C SER A 57 35.04 -15.31 -20.49
N THR A 58 33.97 -15.42 -21.29
CA THR A 58 33.38 -14.35 -22.11
C THR A 58 31.86 -14.40 -22.05
N THR A 59 31.17 -13.34 -22.44
CA THR A 59 29.70 -13.25 -22.55
C THR A 59 29.17 -13.98 -23.80
N ASP A 60 29.50 -15.26 -23.94
CA ASP A 60 29.14 -16.12 -25.07
C ASP A 60 28.88 -17.54 -24.56
N ASP A 61 27.61 -17.90 -24.42
CA ASP A 61 27.15 -19.18 -23.88
C ASP A 61 27.11 -20.30 -24.94
N SER A 62 27.47 -20.01 -26.19
CA SER A 62 27.72 -21.04 -27.21
C SER A 62 29.03 -21.80 -26.96
N ARG A 63 29.93 -21.21 -26.15
CA ARG A 63 31.20 -21.82 -25.77
C ARG A 63 31.01 -22.79 -24.62
N LYS A 64 31.88 -23.80 -24.55
CA LYS A 64 31.93 -24.69 -23.40
C LYS A 64 32.22 -23.87 -22.12
N PRO A 65 31.44 -24.05 -21.04
CA PRO A 65 31.74 -23.42 -19.76
C PRO A 65 33.15 -23.77 -19.27
N PHE A 66 33.80 -22.78 -18.66
CA PHE A 66 35.10 -22.97 -18.02
C PHE A 66 34.98 -23.82 -16.74
N ALA A 67 33.93 -23.58 -15.97
CA ALA A 67 33.57 -24.33 -14.77
C ALA A 67 32.07 -24.19 -14.48
N ALA A 68 31.61 -24.74 -13.35
CA ALA A 68 30.29 -24.46 -12.81
C ALA A 68 30.39 -24.33 -11.29
N LEU A 69 29.53 -23.49 -10.72
CA LEU A 69 29.37 -23.33 -9.28
C LEU A 69 28.08 -24.02 -8.84
N THR A 70 28.13 -24.75 -7.73
CA THR A 70 26.91 -25.21 -7.03
C THR A 70 26.22 -24.03 -6.33
N PRO A 71 24.96 -24.18 -5.88
CA PRO A 71 24.26 -23.14 -5.13
C PRO A 71 25.11 -22.56 -4.00
N GLN A 72 25.31 -21.25 -4.01
CA GLN A 72 26.11 -20.49 -3.05
C GLN A 72 25.98 -18.99 -3.30
N ASP A 73 26.41 -18.18 -2.33
CA ASP A 73 26.57 -16.74 -2.53
C ASP A 73 27.85 -16.42 -3.29
N VAL A 74 27.77 -15.46 -4.22
CA VAL A 74 28.90 -15.00 -5.03
C VAL A 74 29.01 -13.48 -5.04
N THR A 75 30.24 -12.97 -5.03
CA THR A 75 30.51 -11.54 -5.14
C THR A 75 30.46 -11.10 -6.60
N THR A 76 29.59 -10.14 -6.90
CA THR A 76 29.49 -9.54 -8.24
C THR A 76 30.55 -8.46 -8.43
N VAL A 77 31.09 -8.39 -9.64
CA VAL A 77 32.06 -7.37 -10.06
C VAL A 77 31.40 -6.36 -10.99
N ASP A 78 30.62 -6.87 -11.95
CA ASP A 78 29.99 -6.06 -13.00
C ASP A 78 28.78 -6.81 -13.59
N ALA A 79 28.03 -6.15 -14.46
CA ALA A 79 26.97 -6.75 -15.26
C ALA A 79 26.98 -6.18 -16.68
N GLU A 80 26.35 -6.85 -17.62
CA GLU A 80 26.19 -6.29 -18.95
C GLU A 80 25.46 -4.93 -18.94
N GLN A 81 25.74 -4.12 -19.96
CA GLN A 81 25.16 -2.79 -20.07
C GLN A 81 23.63 -2.90 -20.13
N ALA A 82 22.97 -2.03 -19.36
CA ALA A 82 21.51 -1.97 -19.29
C ALA A 82 20.85 -3.28 -18.83
N TRP A 83 21.53 -4.11 -18.02
CA TRP A 83 20.95 -5.32 -17.44
C TRP A 83 19.59 -5.10 -16.75
N TYR A 84 19.37 -3.91 -16.19
CA TYR A 84 18.15 -3.53 -15.46
C TYR A 84 16.96 -3.16 -16.38
N THR A 85 17.16 -3.10 -17.70
CA THR A 85 16.06 -2.88 -18.66
C THR A 85 15.47 -4.19 -19.17
N LYS A 86 16.08 -5.30 -18.78
CA LYS A 86 15.67 -6.64 -19.17
C LYS A 86 14.30 -6.97 -18.60
N GLN A 87 13.60 -7.81 -19.34
CA GLN A 87 12.27 -8.28 -19.03
C GLN A 87 12.35 -9.69 -18.44
N ARG A 88 11.23 -10.09 -17.84
CA ARG A 88 11.08 -11.45 -17.32
C ARG A 88 11.31 -12.48 -18.44
N GLY A 89 12.09 -13.50 -18.14
CA GLY A 89 12.46 -14.56 -19.08
C GLY A 89 13.66 -14.22 -19.98
N GLU A 90 14.14 -12.98 -19.94
CA GLU A 90 15.43 -12.64 -20.52
C GLU A 90 16.57 -13.00 -19.57
N LYS A 91 17.74 -13.27 -20.14
CA LYS A 91 18.95 -13.54 -19.41
C LYS A 91 19.89 -12.34 -19.39
N VAL A 92 20.73 -12.32 -18.37
CA VAL A 92 21.69 -11.26 -18.07
C VAL A 92 23.04 -11.86 -17.82
N TRP A 93 24.04 -11.28 -18.48
CA TRP A 93 25.44 -11.54 -18.17
C TRP A 93 25.87 -10.78 -16.92
N ILE A 94 26.32 -11.52 -15.90
CA ILE A 94 26.86 -10.97 -14.67
C ILE A 94 28.29 -11.47 -14.52
N LYS A 95 29.19 -10.56 -14.18
CA LYS A 95 30.59 -10.85 -13.90
C LYS A 95 30.75 -11.04 -12.40
N ILE A 96 31.39 -12.13 -11.99
CA ILE A 96 31.68 -12.44 -10.59
C ILE A 96 33.17 -12.59 -10.38
N ASN A 97 33.61 -12.39 -9.14
CA ASN A 97 34.97 -12.71 -8.73
C ASN A 97 35.03 -14.13 -8.17
N THR A 98 35.95 -14.93 -8.67
CA THR A 98 36.28 -16.24 -8.11
C THR A 98 37.69 -16.22 -7.55
N THR A 99 37.89 -16.88 -6.40
CA THR A 99 39.19 -16.92 -5.73
C THR A 99 40.26 -17.73 -6.47
N TRP A 100 39.85 -18.59 -7.41
CA TRP A 100 40.71 -19.59 -8.06
C TRP A 100 40.93 -19.35 -9.56
N ALA A 101 40.07 -18.59 -10.24
CA ALA A 101 40.20 -18.28 -11.67
C ALA A 101 40.04 -16.79 -12.01
N GLY A 102 40.00 -15.93 -10.99
CA GLY A 102 39.75 -14.50 -11.18
C GLY A 102 38.31 -14.24 -11.60
N ASP A 103 38.10 -13.23 -12.44
CA ASP A 103 36.76 -12.85 -12.84
C ASP A 103 36.21 -13.72 -13.96
N LEU A 104 34.97 -14.19 -13.80
CA LEU A 104 34.25 -14.99 -14.78
C LEU A 104 32.83 -14.46 -14.96
N TRP A 105 32.20 -14.81 -16.08
CA TRP A 105 30.84 -14.45 -16.44
C TRP A 105 29.87 -15.59 -16.18
N MET A 106 28.64 -15.26 -15.78
CA MET A 106 27.51 -16.19 -15.69
C MET A 106 26.30 -15.58 -16.39
N HIS A 107 25.44 -16.44 -16.94
CA HIS A 107 24.26 -16.05 -17.70
C HIS A 107 23.00 -16.47 -16.95
N LEU A 108 22.42 -15.54 -16.19
CA LEU A 108 21.31 -15.80 -15.27
C LEU A 108 20.00 -15.22 -15.81
N ASP A 109 18.88 -15.88 -15.51
CA ASP A 109 17.57 -15.29 -15.75
C ASP A 109 17.41 -14.02 -14.92
N TYR A 110 16.83 -12.97 -15.51
CA TYR A 110 16.71 -11.65 -14.92
C TYR A 110 16.02 -11.67 -13.54
N ASP A 111 15.00 -12.50 -13.37
CA ASP A 111 14.23 -12.64 -12.13
C ASP A 111 14.92 -13.48 -11.05
N ARG A 112 16.09 -14.07 -11.36
CA ARG A 112 16.94 -14.81 -10.42
C ARG A 112 18.11 -13.98 -9.91
N ILE A 113 18.23 -12.72 -10.34
CA ILE A 113 19.22 -11.79 -9.82
C ILE A 113 18.72 -11.27 -8.48
N GLY A 114 19.41 -11.62 -7.40
CA GLY A 114 19.03 -11.20 -6.06
C GLY A 114 19.81 -11.93 -4.98
N ILE A 115 19.47 -11.66 -3.73
CA ILE A 115 20.10 -12.27 -2.56
C ILE A 115 19.07 -12.95 -1.69
N VAL A 116 19.38 -14.14 -1.22
CA VAL A 116 18.61 -14.82 -0.17
C VAL A 116 19.14 -14.35 1.17
N LYS A 117 18.28 -13.77 2.00
CA LYS A 117 18.60 -13.40 3.38
C LYS A 117 17.82 -14.27 4.35
N PRO A 118 18.42 -14.63 5.50
CA PRO A 118 17.66 -15.25 6.57
C PRO A 118 16.57 -14.27 7.03
N LEU A 119 15.40 -14.83 7.31
CA LEU A 119 14.23 -14.13 7.84
C LEU A 119 13.57 -15.08 8.83
N ASP A 120 12.89 -14.55 9.84
CA ASP A 120 12.14 -15.35 10.80
C ASP A 120 10.84 -14.60 11.08
N THR A 121 9.80 -14.92 10.32
CA THR A 121 8.51 -14.21 10.40
C THR A 121 7.36 -15.11 10.03
N ASN A 122 6.16 -14.77 10.50
CA ASN A 122 4.93 -15.42 10.06
C ASN A 122 4.21 -14.52 9.06
N ILE A 123 3.66 -15.15 8.02
CA ILE A 123 3.01 -14.47 6.90
C ILE A 123 1.60 -15.02 6.79
N ALA A 124 0.59 -14.15 6.92
CA ALA A 124 -0.78 -14.53 6.59
C ALA A 124 -0.99 -14.43 5.08
N LEU A 125 -1.28 -15.57 4.46
CA LEU A 125 -1.73 -15.68 3.09
C LEU A 125 -3.24 -15.50 3.09
N LEU A 126 -3.72 -14.32 2.70
CA LEU A 126 -5.17 -14.06 2.74
C LEU A 126 -5.91 -14.82 1.62
N TRP A 127 -5.22 -15.14 0.52
CA TRP A 127 -5.77 -15.84 -0.66
C TRP A 127 -4.95 -17.09 -1.01
N ASP A 128 -5.52 -17.92 -1.90
CA ASP A 128 -4.84 -19.05 -2.53
C ASP A 128 -3.47 -18.63 -3.10
N SER A 129 -2.42 -19.30 -2.65
CA SER A 129 -1.04 -18.97 -2.96
C SER A 129 -0.31 -20.14 -3.62
N TYR A 130 0.15 -19.93 -4.86
CA TYR A 130 0.97 -20.93 -5.56
C TYR A 130 2.34 -21.10 -4.90
N LEU A 131 2.84 -22.33 -4.92
CA LEU A 131 4.18 -22.67 -4.46
C LEU A 131 5.17 -22.74 -5.61
N TYR A 132 6.41 -22.36 -5.34
CA TYR A 132 7.50 -22.29 -6.31
C TYR A 132 8.72 -23.02 -5.78
N THR A 133 9.44 -23.75 -6.65
CA THR A 133 10.67 -24.44 -6.22
C THR A 133 11.86 -23.51 -6.05
N GLN A 134 11.78 -22.29 -6.61
CA GLN A 134 12.76 -21.21 -6.46
C GLN A 134 11.99 -19.87 -6.38
N PRO A 135 12.61 -18.75 -5.94
CA PRO A 135 11.97 -17.43 -5.88
C PRO A 135 11.79 -16.77 -7.27
N SER A 136 11.28 -17.52 -8.24
CA SER A 136 11.03 -17.09 -9.62
C SER A 136 9.69 -17.60 -10.10
N LEU A 137 8.94 -16.74 -10.81
CA LEU A 137 7.62 -17.07 -11.34
C LEU A 137 7.65 -18.18 -12.41
N SER A 138 8.81 -18.41 -13.03
CA SER A 138 9.02 -19.49 -14.00
C SER A 138 9.04 -20.89 -13.35
N THR A 139 9.22 -20.95 -12.02
CA THR A 139 9.39 -22.20 -11.26
C THR A 139 8.14 -22.58 -10.48
N ARG A 140 6.99 -22.06 -10.92
CA ARG A 140 5.68 -22.33 -10.32
C ARG A 140 5.36 -23.82 -10.41
N THR A 141 4.90 -24.36 -9.29
CA THR A 141 4.35 -25.72 -9.21
C THR A 141 2.83 -25.70 -9.33
N ASP A 142 2.21 -26.87 -9.47
CA ASP A 142 0.76 -27.01 -9.42
C ASP A 142 0.21 -27.02 -7.97
N ALA A 143 1.10 -26.99 -6.96
CA ALA A 143 0.69 -26.95 -5.57
C ALA A 143 0.24 -25.54 -5.17
N VAL A 144 -0.88 -25.48 -4.45
CA VAL A 144 -1.51 -24.24 -3.97
C VAL A 144 -1.80 -24.39 -2.48
N LEU A 145 -1.43 -23.38 -1.70
CA LEU A 145 -1.85 -23.22 -0.33
C LEU A 145 -3.15 -22.43 -0.28
N ALA A 146 -4.17 -22.99 0.37
CA ALA A 146 -5.34 -22.22 0.76
C ALA A 146 -4.97 -21.12 1.78
N PRO A 147 -5.82 -20.10 2.00
CA PRO A 147 -5.58 -19.05 2.97
C PRO A 147 -5.20 -19.59 4.34
N GLN A 148 -4.03 -19.19 4.82
CA GLN A 148 -3.48 -19.63 6.10
C GLN A 148 -2.26 -18.79 6.46
N THR A 149 -1.83 -18.89 7.71
CA THR A 149 -0.55 -18.34 8.13
C THR A 149 0.55 -19.37 8.05
N VAL A 150 1.64 -18.97 7.40
CA VAL A 150 2.82 -19.80 7.19
C VAL A 150 4.03 -19.15 7.86
N HIS A 151 4.96 -19.99 8.28
CA HIS A 151 6.24 -19.55 8.79
C HIS A 151 7.25 -19.42 7.66
N ALA A 152 7.91 -18.26 7.55
CA ALA A 152 8.94 -18.00 6.55
C ALA A 152 10.32 -17.87 7.20
N ASN A 153 11.29 -18.62 6.68
CA ASN A 153 12.65 -18.70 7.20
C ASN A 153 13.71 -17.98 6.33
N ALA A 154 13.30 -17.43 5.18
CA ALA A 154 14.15 -16.63 4.32
C ALA A 154 13.34 -15.70 3.40
N VAL A 155 13.99 -14.66 2.91
CA VAL A 155 13.48 -13.78 1.85
C VAL A 155 14.48 -13.68 0.72
N PHE A 156 13.99 -13.72 -0.51
CA PHE A 156 14.76 -13.38 -1.70
C PHE A 156 14.44 -11.94 -2.08
N GLU A 157 15.44 -11.08 -2.00
CA GLU A 157 15.37 -9.68 -2.39
C GLU A 157 16.01 -9.50 -3.77
N SER A 158 15.21 -9.04 -4.73
CA SER A 158 15.67 -8.83 -6.10
C SER A 158 15.61 -7.35 -6.48
N PRO A 159 16.69 -6.77 -7.03
CA PRO A 159 16.64 -5.44 -7.64
C PRO A 159 15.88 -5.41 -8.97
N ALA A 160 15.63 -6.59 -9.56
CA ALA A 160 15.06 -6.75 -10.90
C ALA A 160 13.54 -6.51 -10.93
N SER A 161 12.88 -6.59 -9.77
CA SER A 161 11.43 -6.50 -9.65
C SER A 161 11.05 -5.61 -8.47
N TYR A 162 10.43 -4.47 -8.76
CA TYR A 162 9.91 -3.54 -7.75
C TYR A 162 8.79 -4.14 -6.87
N LEU A 163 8.30 -5.34 -7.18
CA LEU A 163 7.10 -5.92 -6.56
C LEU A 163 7.24 -7.38 -6.10
N THR A 164 8.41 -8.01 -6.17
CA THR A 164 8.50 -9.45 -5.85
C THR A 164 9.69 -9.80 -4.96
N ASN A 165 9.60 -9.40 -3.69
CA ASN A 165 10.22 -10.24 -2.67
C ASN A 165 9.57 -11.63 -2.76
N SER A 166 10.32 -12.69 -2.50
CA SER A 166 9.76 -14.03 -2.35
C SER A 166 10.17 -14.57 -1.01
N TYR A 167 9.29 -15.31 -0.35
CA TYR A 167 9.51 -15.83 0.99
C TYR A 167 9.65 -17.34 0.92
N ARG A 168 10.70 -17.88 1.53
CA ARG A 168 10.86 -19.32 1.66
C ARG A 168 10.11 -19.77 2.91
N ILE A 169 9.23 -20.73 2.73
CA ILE A 169 8.42 -21.34 3.77
C ILE A 169 8.73 -22.82 3.87
N GLU A 170 8.53 -23.39 5.05
CA GLU A 170 8.59 -24.82 5.24
C GLU A 170 7.18 -25.42 5.10
N THR A 171 7.03 -26.38 4.21
CA THR A 171 5.80 -27.16 4.06
C THR A 171 6.04 -28.58 4.57
N SER A 172 5.04 -29.18 5.22
CA SER A 172 5.21 -30.52 5.80
C SER A 172 5.21 -31.64 4.76
N TRP A 173 4.82 -31.38 3.51
CA TRP A 173 4.72 -32.40 2.44
C TRP A 173 5.65 -32.18 1.24
N LEU A 174 6.09 -30.95 0.95
CA LEU A 174 7.04 -30.66 -0.15
C LEU A 174 8.41 -30.19 0.35
N GLY A 175 8.58 -30.01 1.66
CA GLY A 175 9.78 -29.39 2.23
C GLY A 175 9.79 -27.88 2.01
N GLU A 176 11.00 -27.32 1.81
CA GLU A 176 11.17 -25.89 1.58
C GLU A 176 10.63 -25.48 0.21
N MET A 177 9.70 -24.54 0.22
CA MET A 177 9.09 -23.97 -0.98
C MET A 177 9.11 -22.46 -0.89
N TRP A 178 8.93 -21.79 -2.02
CA TRP A 178 8.83 -20.33 -2.09
C TRP A 178 7.39 -19.91 -2.35
N VAL A 179 6.98 -18.83 -1.71
CA VAL A 179 5.80 -18.04 -2.06
C VAL A 179 6.28 -16.69 -2.58
N VAL A 180 5.86 -16.33 -3.78
CA VAL A 180 6.18 -15.01 -4.37
C VAL A 180 5.26 -13.97 -3.75
N SER A 181 5.80 -12.83 -3.33
CA SER A 181 5.03 -11.76 -2.69
C SER A 181 3.82 -11.35 -3.54
N GLN A 182 2.68 -11.21 -2.87
CA GLN A 182 1.42 -10.74 -3.45
C GLN A 182 0.90 -9.57 -2.61
N PRO A 183 0.12 -8.64 -3.19
CA PRO A 183 -0.43 -7.50 -2.46
C PRO A 183 -1.27 -7.87 -1.23
N GLN A 184 -1.79 -9.10 -1.18
CA GLN A 184 -2.68 -9.61 -0.13
C GLN A 184 -1.94 -10.43 0.94
N MET A 185 -0.61 -10.39 1.00
CA MET A 185 0.14 -11.01 2.09
C MET A 185 0.30 -10.02 3.25
N LEU A 186 0.03 -10.48 4.47
CA LEU A 186 0.33 -9.73 5.69
C LEU A 186 1.59 -10.31 6.31
N LEU A 187 2.61 -9.46 6.46
CA LEU A 187 3.89 -9.84 7.06
C LEU A 187 3.90 -9.57 8.56
N ASP A 188 4.86 -10.17 9.26
CA ASP A 188 5.13 -9.94 10.67
C ASP A 188 3.91 -10.21 11.56
N MET A 189 3.22 -11.31 11.24
CA MET A 189 2.12 -11.83 12.04
C MET A 189 2.67 -12.35 13.38
N GLU A 190 2.05 -11.91 14.47
CA GLU A 190 2.30 -12.46 15.79
C GLU A 190 1.31 -13.60 16.03
N ILE A 191 1.82 -14.81 16.27
CA ILE A 191 0.99 -15.96 16.66
C ILE A 191 0.61 -15.80 18.14
N VAL A 192 -0.69 -15.74 18.41
CA VAL A 192 -1.23 -15.44 19.74
C VAL A 192 -1.75 -16.71 20.42
N ASN A 193 -2.63 -17.45 19.76
CA ASN A 193 -3.26 -18.67 20.27
C ASN A 193 -3.79 -18.59 21.71
N GLN A 194 -4.67 -17.63 22.00
CA GLN A 194 -5.21 -17.43 23.35
C GLN A 194 -6.70 -17.04 23.33
N GLU A 195 -7.40 -17.27 24.44
CA GLU A 195 -8.76 -16.74 24.63
C GLU A 195 -8.75 -15.21 24.76
N MET A 196 -9.75 -14.57 24.17
CA MET A 196 -9.95 -13.12 24.20
C MET A 196 -11.41 -12.81 24.50
N ASP A 197 -11.63 -11.88 25.42
CA ASP A 197 -12.95 -11.38 25.77
C ASP A 197 -13.27 -10.14 24.93
N LEU A 198 -14.42 -10.15 24.24
CA LEU A 198 -15.00 -9.00 23.56
C LEU A 198 -16.16 -8.50 24.44
N PRO A 199 -15.98 -7.42 25.22
CA PRO A 199 -16.94 -7.01 26.25
C PRO A 199 -18.17 -6.27 25.71
N THR A 200 -18.08 -5.76 24.48
CA THR A 200 -19.07 -4.89 23.83
C THR A 200 -19.27 -5.33 22.38
N GLU A 201 -20.28 -4.77 21.71
CA GLU A 201 -20.49 -5.05 20.30
C GLU A 201 -19.27 -4.61 19.49
N THR A 202 -18.71 -5.54 18.71
CA THR A 202 -17.46 -5.35 17.97
C THR A 202 -17.70 -5.51 16.47
N LEU A 203 -17.01 -4.74 15.65
CA LEU A 203 -17.08 -4.86 14.19
C LEU A 203 -16.62 -6.25 13.74
N TYR A 204 -17.51 -6.98 13.09
CA TYR A 204 -17.18 -8.20 12.37
C TYR A 204 -16.51 -7.84 11.04
N MET A 205 -15.30 -8.34 10.82
CA MET A 205 -14.56 -8.12 9.58
C MET A 205 -14.41 -9.46 8.84
N GLU A 206 -15.16 -9.61 7.75
CA GLU A 206 -15.10 -10.82 6.90
C GLU A 206 -13.70 -10.95 6.27
N ASP A 207 -13.20 -9.84 5.75
CA ASP A 207 -11.83 -9.68 5.26
C ASP A 207 -11.03 -8.76 6.19
N TYR A 208 -9.69 -8.92 6.23
CA TYR A 208 -8.78 -8.05 6.98
C TYR A 208 -8.98 -6.54 6.70
N ASP A 209 -9.38 -6.17 5.48
CA ASP A 209 -9.55 -4.78 5.08
C ASP A 209 -11.02 -4.28 5.12
N THR A 210 -11.94 -5.07 5.70
CA THR A 210 -13.38 -4.75 5.74
C THR A 210 -13.66 -3.33 6.20
N SER A 211 -13.00 -2.89 7.29
CA SER A 211 -13.16 -1.54 7.86
C SER A 211 -12.86 -0.43 6.85
N ASN A 212 -11.84 -0.61 6.00
CA ASN A 212 -11.46 0.36 4.97
C ASN A 212 -12.43 0.40 3.78
N ARG A 213 -13.23 -0.67 3.61
CA ARG A 213 -14.14 -0.85 2.48
C ARG A 213 -15.58 -0.44 2.79
N LEU A 214 -15.91 -0.17 4.06
CA LEU A 214 -17.23 0.30 4.46
C LEU A 214 -17.56 1.63 3.78
N GLN A 215 -18.64 1.66 3.02
CA GLN A 215 -19.13 2.88 2.36
C GLN A 215 -20.39 3.42 3.03
N ARG A 216 -21.15 2.54 3.69
CA ARG A 216 -22.43 2.87 4.32
C ARG A 216 -22.56 2.20 5.68
N PRO A 217 -23.24 2.83 6.65
CA PRO A 217 -23.50 2.21 7.95
C PRO A 217 -24.29 0.92 7.86
N SER A 218 -25.17 0.80 6.86
CA SER A 218 -25.98 -0.41 6.64
C SER A 218 -25.16 -1.65 6.25
N GLU A 219 -23.88 -1.49 5.89
CA GLU A 219 -22.98 -2.60 5.55
C GLU A 219 -22.29 -3.18 6.79
N VAL A 220 -22.39 -2.49 7.94
CA VAL A 220 -21.77 -2.89 9.18
C VAL A 220 -22.41 -4.19 9.68
N LYS A 221 -21.56 -5.17 9.95
CA LYS A 221 -21.92 -6.38 10.68
C LYS A 221 -21.27 -6.27 12.06
N LEU A 222 -22.07 -6.35 13.11
CA LEU A 222 -21.57 -6.36 14.50
C LEU A 222 -21.73 -7.75 15.07
N ILE A 223 -20.78 -8.14 15.90
CA ILE A 223 -20.90 -9.31 16.77
C ILE A 223 -21.19 -8.86 18.20
N PRO A 224 -22.07 -9.57 18.92
CA PRO A 224 -22.36 -9.26 20.31
C PRO A 224 -21.16 -9.57 21.21
N PRO A 225 -21.16 -9.06 22.46
CA PRO A 225 -20.17 -9.43 23.47
C PRO A 225 -20.04 -10.94 23.60
N GLN A 226 -18.82 -11.46 23.48
CA GLN A 226 -18.54 -12.88 23.53
C GLN A 226 -17.06 -13.18 23.79
N LYS A 227 -16.76 -14.44 24.06
CA LYS A 227 -15.38 -14.94 24.06
C LYS A 227 -15.03 -15.49 22.68
N VAL A 228 -13.86 -15.15 22.18
CA VAL A 228 -13.27 -15.71 20.96
C VAL A 228 -11.89 -16.28 21.26
N PHE A 229 -11.36 -17.11 20.36
CA PHE A 229 -9.98 -17.58 20.42
C PHE A 229 -9.15 -16.79 19.40
N ALA A 230 -8.25 -15.93 19.86
CA ALA A 230 -7.34 -15.18 19.02
C ALA A 230 -6.23 -16.11 18.51
N LEU A 231 -6.17 -16.29 17.19
CA LEU A 231 -5.19 -17.15 16.53
C LEU A 231 -3.87 -16.38 16.37
N GLU A 232 -3.98 -15.18 15.84
CA GLU A 232 -2.86 -14.34 15.43
C GLU A 232 -3.29 -12.88 15.33
N LYS A 233 -2.30 -11.98 15.26
CA LYS A 233 -2.55 -10.56 15.06
C LYS A 233 -1.49 -9.89 14.22
N THR A 234 -1.91 -8.81 13.57
CA THR A 234 -1.03 -7.88 12.87
C THR A 234 -0.39 -6.89 13.84
N GLN A 235 0.67 -6.21 13.41
CA GLN A 235 1.33 -5.13 14.17
C GLN A 235 0.39 -3.94 14.49
N ASN A 236 -0.61 -3.69 13.65
CA ASN A 236 -1.62 -2.64 13.86
C ASN A 236 -2.82 -3.11 14.71
N GLY A 237 -2.74 -4.29 15.34
CA GLY A 237 -3.74 -4.73 16.33
C GLY A 237 -5.01 -5.31 15.74
N VAL A 238 -4.99 -5.77 14.48
CA VAL A 238 -6.09 -6.53 13.89
C VAL A 238 -5.85 -8.00 14.17
N TYR A 239 -6.84 -8.69 14.72
CA TYR A 239 -6.77 -10.08 15.11
C TYR A 239 -7.55 -10.94 14.13
N HIS A 240 -6.99 -12.08 13.77
CA HIS A 240 -7.74 -13.19 13.20
C HIS A 240 -8.17 -14.10 14.35
N VAL A 241 -9.47 -14.32 14.47
CA VAL A 241 -10.07 -14.99 15.62
C VAL A 241 -10.98 -16.11 15.16
N ARG A 242 -11.23 -17.05 16.07
CA ARG A 242 -12.21 -18.10 15.92
C ARG A 242 -13.28 -17.99 16.99
N SER A 243 -14.55 -17.96 16.60
CA SER A 243 -15.69 -18.01 17.51
C SER A 243 -15.91 -19.41 18.09
N GLN A 244 -16.81 -19.51 19.07
CA GLN A 244 -17.10 -20.77 19.77
C GLN A 244 -17.75 -21.84 18.87
N ASP A 245 -18.47 -21.43 17.84
CA ASP A 245 -19.06 -22.30 16.81
C ASP A 245 -18.06 -22.75 15.74
N GLY A 246 -16.84 -22.18 15.75
CA GLY A 246 -15.72 -22.59 14.90
C GLY A 246 -15.49 -21.69 13.68
N ASP A 247 -16.35 -20.70 13.43
CA ASP A 247 -16.16 -19.73 12.35
C ASP A 247 -14.94 -18.85 12.62
N THR A 248 -14.25 -18.46 11.55
CA THR A 248 -13.05 -17.61 11.62
C THR A 248 -13.26 -16.30 10.88
N PHE A 249 -12.84 -15.20 11.50
CA PHE A 249 -13.01 -13.85 10.95
C PHE A 249 -11.98 -12.90 11.56
N TRP A 250 -11.89 -11.71 11.00
CA TRP A 250 -11.03 -10.65 11.52
C TRP A 250 -11.81 -9.72 12.44
N ILE A 251 -11.11 -9.15 13.42
CA ILE A 251 -11.61 -8.07 14.27
C ILE A 251 -10.50 -7.08 14.53
N GLN A 252 -10.87 -5.84 14.82
CA GLN A 252 -10.00 -4.90 15.53
C GLN A 252 -10.71 -4.56 16.83
N PRO A 253 -10.21 -4.94 18.01
CA PRO A 253 -10.91 -4.73 19.28
C PRO A 253 -11.26 -3.27 19.57
N ASP A 254 -10.48 -2.33 19.03
CA ASP A 254 -10.77 -0.90 19.12
C ASP A 254 -11.95 -0.47 18.25
N PHE A 255 -12.42 -1.28 17.28
CA PHE A 255 -13.60 -0.99 16.47
C PHE A 255 -14.82 -1.65 17.10
N ALA A 256 -15.15 -1.19 18.30
CA ALA A 256 -16.23 -1.70 19.13
C ALA A 256 -16.91 -0.56 19.90
N GLU A 257 -18.11 -0.83 20.41
CA GLU A 257 -18.76 0.08 21.35
C GLU A 257 -17.88 0.27 22.60
N PRO A 258 -17.75 1.50 23.12
CA PRO A 258 -16.82 1.77 24.19
C PRO A 258 -17.30 1.16 25.51
N VAL A 259 -16.40 0.45 26.21
CA VAL A 259 -16.68 -0.09 27.54
C VAL A 259 -16.95 1.05 28.52
N GLY A 260 -18.05 0.93 29.27
CA GLY A 260 -18.44 1.92 30.27
C GLY A 260 -19.14 3.15 29.71
N SER A 261 -19.73 3.06 28.52
CA SER A 261 -20.73 4.04 28.08
C SER A 261 -21.85 4.17 29.11
N GLU A 262 -22.29 5.40 29.35
CA GLU A 262 -23.36 5.71 30.30
C GLU A 262 -24.62 6.12 29.54
N PRO A 263 -25.79 5.53 29.83
CA PRO A 263 -27.04 5.99 29.26
C PRO A 263 -27.39 7.37 29.81
N ILE A 264 -27.82 8.25 28.91
CA ILE A 264 -28.22 9.62 29.22
C ILE A 264 -29.51 9.99 28.48
N ASN A 265 -30.07 11.14 28.80
CA ASN A 265 -31.13 11.77 28.04
C ASN A 265 -30.89 13.27 28.07
N GLU A 266 -29.95 13.70 27.22
CA GLU A 266 -29.47 15.08 27.19
C GLU A 266 -29.65 15.67 25.79
N ARG A 267 -30.00 16.95 25.75
CA ARG A 267 -30.09 17.70 24.51
C ARG A 267 -28.80 18.49 24.29
N LEU A 268 -28.08 18.16 23.23
CA LEU A 268 -26.79 18.73 22.87
C LEU A 268 -26.96 19.80 21.79
N THR A 269 -26.36 20.97 22.01
CA THR A 269 -26.26 22.01 20.99
C THR A 269 -24.89 21.93 20.31
N LEU A 270 -24.86 21.42 19.09
CA LEU A 270 -23.68 21.40 18.23
C LEU A 270 -23.49 22.80 17.65
N LEU A 271 -22.38 23.45 17.99
CA LEU A 271 -22.09 24.83 17.55
C LEU A 271 -21.41 24.90 16.18
N LYS A 272 -20.93 23.75 15.68
CA LYS A 272 -20.11 23.61 14.47
C LYS A 272 -20.42 22.27 13.82
N ASP A 273 -19.93 22.11 12.60
CA ASP A 273 -19.98 20.84 11.90
C ASP A 273 -19.17 19.77 12.67
N VAL A 274 -19.72 18.57 12.80
CA VAL A 274 -19.09 17.40 13.44
C VAL A 274 -19.15 16.18 12.51
N ARG A 275 -18.17 15.28 12.62
CA ARG A 275 -18.18 14.00 11.89
C ARG A 275 -19.02 12.97 12.63
N LEU A 276 -19.65 12.09 11.87
CA LEU A 276 -20.37 10.92 12.38
C LEU A 276 -19.44 9.70 12.36
N TYR A 277 -19.23 9.09 13.51
CA TYR A 277 -18.37 7.92 13.69
C TYR A 277 -19.20 6.72 14.10
N LEU A 278 -18.87 5.54 13.57
CA LEU A 278 -19.47 4.30 14.03
C LEU A 278 -18.97 3.93 15.43
N PHE A 279 -17.67 4.12 15.69
CA PHE A 279 -17.08 3.98 17.01
C PHE A 279 -16.17 5.19 17.29
N PRO A 280 -16.09 5.69 18.54
CA PRO A 280 -15.19 6.80 18.90
C PRO A 280 -13.73 6.56 18.53
N THR A 281 -13.29 5.31 18.62
CA THR A 281 -11.93 4.81 18.41
C THR A 281 -11.64 4.41 16.95
N MET A 282 -12.64 4.45 16.08
CA MET A 282 -12.48 4.18 14.65
C MET A 282 -12.30 5.49 13.87
N PRO A 283 -11.08 5.86 13.44
CA PRO A 283 -10.83 7.18 12.84
C PRO A 283 -11.42 7.35 11.43
N PHE A 284 -11.64 6.26 10.71
CA PHE A 284 -12.19 6.22 9.35
C PHE A 284 -12.82 4.83 9.10
N PRO A 285 -13.88 4.72 8.26
CA PRO A 285 -14.62 5.81 7.62
C PRO A 285 -15.48 6.60 8.59
N THR A 286 -15.80 7.83 8.19
CA THR A 286 -16.83 8.66 8.84
C THR A 286 -18.06 8.70 7.96
N PHE A 287 -19.25 8.54 8.54
CA PHE A 287 -20.50 8.35 7.79
C PHE A 287 -21.27 9.66 7.57
N GLY A 288 -20.54 10.73 7.30
CA GLY A 288 -21.07 12.04 7.00
C GLY A 288 -20.66 13.11 7.99
N VAL A 289 -21.26 14.28 7.79
CA VAL A 289 -21.07 15.47 8.60
C VAL A 289 -22.42 15.98 9.04
N LEU A 290 -22.53 16.29 10.32
CA LEU A 290 -23.71 16.88 10.91
C LEU A 290 -23.42 18.36 11.17
N SER A 291 -24.18 19.26 10.54
CA SER A 291 -24.01 20.70 10.73
C SER A 291 -24.46 21.15 12.11
N ALA A 292 -24.04 22.35 12.51
CA ALA A 292 -24.48 22.99 13.76
C ALA A 292 -26.01 22.92 13.94
N GLN A 293 -26.46 22.23 14.98
CA GLN A 293 -27.87 22.00 15.28
C GLN A 293 -28.03 21.46 16.70
N THR A 294 -29.27 21.27 17.13
CA THR A 294 -29.59 20.62 18.40
C THR A 294 -29.98 19.17 18.16
N VAL A 295 -29.35 18.25 18.90
CA VAL A 295 -29.61 16.80 18.83
C VAL A 295 -29.89 16.24 20.22
N ASP A 296 -30.61 15.12 20.28
CA ASP A 296 -30.82 14.38 21.51
C ASP A 296 -29.81 13.22 21.58
N ALA A 297 -29.06 13.14 22.67
CA ALA A 297 -28.09 12.10 22.93
C ALA A 297 -28.61 11.11 23.97
N PHE A 298 -28.38 9.82 23.70
CA PHE A 298 -28.87 8.73 24.52
C PHE A 298 -27.75 7.97 25.25
N GLU A 299 -26.49 8.13 24.84
CA GLU A 299 -25.31 7.68 25.59
C GLU A 299 -24.19 8.72 25.57
N ARG A 300 -23.30 8.62 26.55
CA ARG A 300 -22.02 9.32 26.56
C ARG A 300 -20.89 8.40 26.96
N TRP A 301 -19.70 8.74 26.50
CA TRP A 301 -18.47 8.07 26.89
C TRP A 301 -17.36 9.11 27.00
N THR A 302 -16.42 8.89 27.92
CA THR A 302 -15.22 9.72 28.05
C THR A 302 -14.03 8.87 27.68
N ASP A 303 -13.27 9.31 26.67
CA ASP A 303 -12.11 8.58 26.21
C ASP A 303 -10.95 8.63 27.23
N PRO A 304 -9.93 7.79 27.10
CA PRO A 304 -8.79 7.79 28.01
C PRO A 304 -8.02 9.12 28.09
N GLN A 305 -8.21 10.01 27.11
CA GLN A 305 -7.62 11.34 27.05
C GLN A 305 -8.49 12.40 27.76
N GLY A 306 -9.68 12.03 28.24
CA GLY A 306 -10.61 12.91 28.93
C GLY A 306 -11.59 13.63 28.00
N GLU A 307 -11.61 13.29 26.71
CA GLU A 307 -12.52 13.88 25.75
C GLU A 307 -13.89 13.19 25.79
N ARG A 308 -14.95 13.98 25.62
CA ARG A 308 -16.31 13.48 25.72
C ARG A 308 -16.92 13.21 24.35
N TRP A 309 -17.45 12.01 24.24
CA TRP A 309 -18.19 11.50 23.09
C TRP A 309 -19.65 11.29 23.47
N TYR A 310 -20.53 11.47 22.49
CA TYR A 310 -21.97 11.29 22.65
C TYR A 310 -22.54 10.45 21.52
N HIS A 311 -23.44 9.53 21.87
CA HIS A 311 -24.14 8.68 20.92
C HIS A 311 -25.51 9.30 20.61
N ILE A 312 -25.80 9.50 19.32
CA ILE A 312 -27.00 10.21 18.85
C ILE A 312 -27.68 9.42 17.73
N HIS A 313 -29.00 9.59 17.60
CA HIS A 313 -29.76 9.09 16.46
C HIS A 313 -29.57 10.00 15.24
N THR A 314 -29.21 9.43 14.09
CA THR A 314 -29.03 10.18 12.84
C THR A 314 -29.73 9.53 11.67
N TRP A 315 -29.75 10.22 10.51
CA TRP A 315 -30.24 9.64 9.25
C TRP A 315 -29.40 8.44 8.78
N ALA A 316 -28.17 8.33 9.28
CA ALA A 316 -27.22 7.28 8.95
C ALA A 316 -27.30 6.09 9.93
N GLY A 317 -28.20 6.14 10.92
CA GLY A 317 -28.23 5.25 12.07
C GLY A 317 -27.65 5.92 13.31
N ASP A 318 -27.41 5.11 14.34
CA ASP A 318 -26.85 5.56 15.61
C ASP A 318 -25.35 5.79 15.44
N MET A 319 -24.88 6.97 15.85
CA MET A 319 -23.52 7.45 15.57
C MET A 319 -22.93 8.20 16.75
N TRP A 320 -21.63 8.02 16.94
CA TRP A 320 -20.85 8.77 17.90
C TRP A 320 -20.39 10.10 17.32
N VAL A 321 -20.48 11.15 18.13
CA VAL A 321 -20.00 12.51 17.81
C VAL A 321 -19.16 13.09 18.95
N GLN A 322 -18.21 13.95 18.59
CA GLN A 322 -17.37 14.72 19.52
C GLN A 322 -17.63 16.23 19.32
N PRO A 323 -18.56 16.85 20.07
CA PRO A 323 -19.01 18.24 19.83
C PRO A 323 -17.90 19.30 19.96
N ASP A 324 -16.93 19.07 20.83
CA ASP A 324 -15.90 20.05 21.17
C ASP A 324 -14.71 20.06 20.20
N LYS A 325 -14.67 19.14 19.24
CA LYS A 325 -13.59 19.01 18.25
C LYS A 325 -14.03 19.58 16.89
N PRO A 326 -13.75 20.86 16.60
CA PRO A 326 -14.16 21.46 15.33
C PRO A 326 -13.52 20.73 14.15
N LEU A 327 -14.26 20.60 13.05
CA LEU A 327 -13.64 20.23 11.78
C LEU A 327 -12.59 21.28 11.41
N VAL A 328 -11.31 20.91 11.49
CA VAL A 328 -10.26 21.68 10.84
C VAL A 328 -10.52 21.55 9.34
N GLN A 329 -10.97 22.62 8.71
CA GLN A 329 -10.95 22.71 7.25
C GLN A 329 -9.50 22.49 6.83
N ARG A 330 -9.20 21.29 6.32
CA ARG A 330 -7.92 21.01 5.69
C ARG A 330 -7.85 21.91 4.47
N HIS A 331 -7.32 23.12 4.65
CA HIS A 331 -6.75 23.85 3.53
C HIS A 331 -5.66 22.92 3.01
N GLU A 332 -5.80 22.46 1.78
CA GLU A 332 -4.69 21.93 1.00
C GLU A 332 -3.64 23.04 0.87
N ARG A 333 -2.84 23.25 1.90
CA ARG A 333 -1.56 23.93 1.78
C ARG A 333 -0.58 22.87 1.31
N THR A 334 -0.49 22.80 -0.01
CA THR A 334 0.76 22.79 -0.77
C THR A 334 1.94 22.17 -0.01
N TYR A 335 2.31 20.95 -0.42
CA TYR A 335 3.71 20.53 -0.44
C TYR A 335 4.51 21.62 -1.16
N ASN A 336 5.13 22.55 -0.44
CA ASN A 336 6.28 23.37 -0.84
C ASN A 336 6.47 24.53 0.16
N GLU A 337 6.93 24.27 1.39
CA GLU A 337 7.57 25.33 2.21
C GLU A 337 8.40 24.79 3.41
N ALA A 338 8.94 23.57 3.34
CA ALA A 338 9.84 23.02 4.36
C ALA A 338 11.31 22.89 3.90
N LEU A 339 11.69 23.47 2.75
CA LEU A 339 13.08 23.48 2.27
C LEU A 339 13.67 24.87 1.97
N LEU A 340 12.97 25.96 2.30
CA LEU A 340 13.47 27.33 2.05
C LEU A 340 13.93 28.12 3.29
N ASN A 341 13.89 27.53 4.49
CA ASN A 341 14.36 28.19 5.72
C ASN A 341 15.58 27.54 6.39
N ARG A 342 16.44 26.86 5.62
CA ARG A 342 17.76 26.41 6.10
C ARG A 342 18.98 26.93 5.30
N PHE A 343 18.82 27.99 4.51
CA PHE A 343 19.94 28.61 3.78
C PHE A 343 20.17 30.11 4.00
N PHE A 344 19.46 30.76 4.93
CA PHE A 344 19.83 32.12 5.36
C PHE A 344 19.63 32.32 6.86
N ALA A 345 20.65 31.97 7.65
CA ALA A 345 20.96 32.63 8.92
C ALA A 345 22.36 32.19 9.39
N THR A 346 23.33 33.06 9.11
CA THR A 346 24.69 33.22 9.70
C THR A 346 25.63 32.03 9.79
#